data_AF-A0A935UFU0-F1
#
_entry.id   AF-A0A935UFU0-F1
#
_cell.length_a   1.000
_cell.length_b   1.000
_cell.length_c   1.000
_cell.angle_alpha   90.00
_cell.angle_beta   90.00
_cell.angle_gamma   90.00
#
_symmetry.space_group_name_H-M   'P 1'
#
loop_
_entity.id
_entity.type
_entity.pdbx_description
1 polymer ?
#
loop_
_entity_poly.entity_id
_entity_poly.type
_entity_poly.pdbx_seq_one_letter_code
_entity_poly.pdbx_strand_id
1 'polypeptide(L)'
;MNRFAITLSCLGAALGSDAACAQADNRVESHWRITHAVTAPWAPAASSPNMAQPSWVGRALTFQTKAVRGPGVLTCSHAVIEPTQYPAEGLFQGSLPTPATTAAQALGIMLLPLAGVRLTCDTGMFEFHRVDADTLLLGLDNQVFTLSKAPGALAEANSPEGRVQQLLEAHFKGDMGFTPASTERKQDWLSKGLKHRVALYFAKPVSADEVPVINGDPFTDSQEYPTRFAVNKASVSGSSAEVPVRFADAYRNRSVTYRLVRERGVWRLDDLLYEQGETLQGLLK
;
A
#
# COMPACT_ATOMS: atom_id res chain seq x y z
N MET A 1 21.89 79.67 -22.94
CA MET A 1 21.41 78.37 -23.46
C MET A 1 20.88 77.60 -22.26
N ASN A 2 19.61 77.70 -21.84
CA ASN A 2 18.36 77.22 -22.47
C ASN A 2 18.30 75.68 -22.61
N ARG A 3 17.67 74.97 -21.66
CA ARG A 3 16.42 74.17 -21.82
C ARG A 3 16.24 73.02 -20.79
N PHE A 4 15.14 73.12 -20.05
CA PHE A 4 14.09 72.14 -19.69
C PHE A 4 14.34 70.62 -19.58
N ALA A 5 13.67 70.06 -18.56
CA ALA A 5 13.48 68.69 -18.11
C ALA A 5 12.99 67.65 -19.16
N ILE A 6 13.13 66.35 -18.84
CA ILE A 6 12.01 65.39 -18.65
C ILE A 6 12.56 64.06 -18.10
N THR A 7 11.86 63.59 -17.06
CA THR A 7 11.90 62.33 -16.33
C THR A 7 11.53 61.13 -17.21
N LEU A 8 12.21 59.99 -17.06
CA LEU A 8 11.63 58.68 -17.41
C LEU A 8 11.94 57.67 -16.29
N SER A 9 10.90 57.38 -15.51
CA SER A 9 10.88 56.31 -14.51
C SER A 9 10.82 54.95 -15.20
N CYS A 10 11.79 54.08 -14.93
CA CYS A 10 11.61 52.64 -15.10
C CYS A 10 11.31 52.03 -13.73
N LEU A 11 10.03 51.72 -13.49
CA LEU A 11 9.60 50.76 -12.48
C LEU A 11 10.19 49.39 -12.87
N GLY A 12 11.30 49.00 -12.24
CA GLY A 12 11.81 47.64 -12.27
C GLY A 12 11.30 46.90 -11.04
N ALA A 13 10.18 46.17 -11.18
CA ALA A 13 9.74 45.23 -10.17
C ALA A 13 10.73 44.06 -10.11
N ALA A 14 11.63 44.08 -9.14
CA ALA A 14 12.41 42.90 -8.74
C ALA A 14 11.47 41.98 -7.96
N LEU A 15 10.74 41.12 -8.67
CA LEU A 15 10.10 39.96 -8.06
C LEU A 15 11.21 39.00 -7.63
N GLY A 16 11.44 38.97 -6.31
CA GLY A 16 12.28 37.99 -5.65
C GLY A 16 11.86 36.58 -6.05
N SER A 17 12.87 35.81 -6.45
CA SER A 17 12.78 34.40 -6.74
C SER A 17 12.53 33.63 -5.44
N ASP A 18 11.43 32.87 -5.40
CA ASP A 18 11.26 31.69 -4.54
C ASP A 18 10.33 30.68 -5.24
N ALA A 19 10.62 30.43 -6.52
CA ALA A 19 10.27 29.14 -7.12
C ALA A 19 11.44 28.20 -6.87
N ALA A 20 11.66 27.84 -5.59
CA ALA A 20 12.37 26.61 -5.31
C ALA A 20 11.50 25.48 -5.88
N CYS A 21 11.83 25.04 -7.10
CA CYS A 21 11.34 23.76 -7.60
C CYS A 21 11.50 22.77 -6.45
N ALA A 22 10.38 22.21 -5.98
CA ALA A 22 10.39 21.05 -5.12
C ALA A 22 11.11 19.95 -5.90
N GLN A 23 12.44 19.90 -5.76
CA GLN A 23 13.23 18.77 -6.17
C GLN A 23 12.68 17.64 -5.31
N ALA A 24 11.91 16.75 -5.92
CA ALA A 24 11.37 15.59 -5.25
C ALA A 24 12.55 14.98 -4.48
N ASP A 25 12.40 14.87 -3.16
CA ASP A 25 13.45 14.32 -2.32
C ASP A 25 13.63 12.87 -2.78
N ASN A 26 14.64 12.65 -3.62
CA ASN A 26 14.96 11.36 -4.19
C ASN A 26 15.63 10.44 -3.16
N ARG A 27 15.68 10.85 -1.89
CA ARG A 27 16.10 10.01 -0.78
C ARG A 27 15.03 8.95 -0.54
N VAL A 28 15.50 7.73 -0.28
CA VAL A 28 14.64 6.69 0.27
C VAL A 28 14.53 6.88 1.78
N GLU A 29 13.30 6.86 2.28
CA GLU A 29 13.02 6.93 3.70
C GLU A 29 13.58 5.71 4.43
N SER A 30 13.96 5.88 5.69
CA SER A 30 14.73 4.85 6.40
C SER A 30 13.93 3.59 6.71
N HIS A 31 12.62 3.67 6.94
CA HIS A 31 11.84 2.54 7.47
C HIS A 31 10.67 2.17 6.57
N TRP A 32 10.61 0.88 6.25
CA TRP A 32 9.59 0.27 5.41
C TRP A 32 9.17 -1.08 5.97
N ARG A 33 7.98 -1.52 5.60
CA ARG A 33 7.46 -2.87 5.90
C ARG A 33 6.97 -3.51 4.62
N ILE A 34 7.33 -4.77 4.38
CA ILE A 34 6.80 -5.55 3.27
C ILE A 34 5.37 -5.93 3.62
N THR A 35 4.38 -5.45 2.87
CA THR A 35 2.96 -5.60 3.23
C THR A 35 2.27 -6.75 2.52
N HIS A 36 2.68 -7.09 1.31
CA HIS A 36 2.19 -8.24 0.58
C HIS A 36 3.11 -8.50 -0.62
N ALA A 37 2.91 -9.63 -1.27
CA ALA A 37 3.58 -9.98 -2.51
C ALA A 37 2.55 -10.57 -3.48
N VAL A 38 2.76 -10.31 -4.77
CA VAL A 38 1.99 -10.92 -5.86
C VAL A 38 2.93 -11.62 -6.82
N THR A 39 2.42 -12.64 -7.51
CA THR A 39 3.14 -13.25 -8.64
C THR A 39 3.41 -12.16 -9.69
N ALA A 40 4.66 -12.05 -10.12
CA ALA A 40 5.04 -11.06 -11.09
C ALA A 40 4.47 -11.40 -12.49
N PRO A 41 4.18 -10.39 -13.33
CA PRO A 41 3.64 -10.62 -14.67
C PRO A 41 4.63 -11.30 -15.62
N TRP A 42 5.92 -11.33 -15.28
CA TRP A 42 6.96 -12.05 -16.01
C TRP A 42 7.22 -13.47 -15.51
N ALA A 43 6.52 -13.88 -14.45
CA ALA A 43 6.67 -15.22 -13.91
C ALA A 43 6.23 -16.27 -14.95
N PRO A 44 6.95 -17.40 -15.08
CA PRO A 44 6.48 -18.52 -15.88
C PRO A 44 5.17 -19.07 -15.32
N ALA A 45 4.31 -19.58 -16.20
CA ALA A 45 2.99 -20.11 -15.80
C ALA A 45 3.06 -21.30 -14.83
N ALA A 46 4.18 -22.04 -14.81
CA ALA A 46 4.42 -23.10 -13.83
C ALA A 46 5.07 -22.52 -12.58
N SER A 47 4.44 -22.74 -11.42
CA SER A 47 4.95 -22.33 -10.11
C SER A 47 6.33 -22.95 -9.86
N SER A 48 7.35 -22.11 -9.64
CA SER A 48 8.66 -22.60 -9.20
C SER A 48 8.66 -22.81 -7.68
N PRO A 49 9.16 -23.94 -7.16
CA PRO A 49 9.31 -24.16 -5.72
C PRO A 49 10.27 -23.17 -5.04
N ASN A 50 11.05 -22.41 -5.82
CA ASN A 50 11.98 -21.38 -5.36
C ASN A 50 11.40 -19.94 -5.40
N MET A 51 10.10 -19.76 -5.64
CA MET A 51 9.47 -18.44 -5.47
C MET A 51 9.68 -17.97 -4.01
N ALA A 52 10.33 -16.82 -3.82
CA ALA A 52 10.59 -16.25 -2.50
C ALA A 52 9.35 -16.37 -1.58
N GLN A 53 9.45 -17.14 -0.51
CA GLN A 53 8.30 -17.52 0.29
C GLN A 53 7.54 -16.28 0.83
N PRO A 54 6.21 -16.34 1.02
CA PRO A 54 5.40 -15.29 1.69
C PRO A 54 5.90 -14.86 3.08
N SER A 55 6.91 -15.55 3.62
CA SER A 55 7.59 -15.28 4.90
C SER A 55 8.14 -13.86 5.07
N TRP A 56 8.34 -13.11 3.99
CA TRP A 56 8.81 -11.72 4.07
C TRP A 56 7.70 -10.73 4.36
N VAL A 57 6.44 -11.10 4.13
CA VAL A 57 5.29 -10.26 4.50
C VAL A 57 5.29 -10.02 6.00
N GLY A 58 5.13 -8.75 6.36
CA GLY A 58 5.21 -8.26 7.72
C GLY A 58 6.63 -8.10 8.28
N ARG A 59 7.67 -8.24 7.46
CA ARG A 59 9.05 -7.95 7.86
C ARG A 59 9.40 -6.50 7.54
N ALA A 60 10.24 -5.91 8.38
CA ALA A 60 10.78 -4.58 8.17
C ALA A 60 11.95 -4.61 7.19
N LEU A 61 12.08 -3.54 6.42
CA LEU A 61 13.26 -3.18 5.64
C LEU A 61 13.72 -1.79 6.10
N THR A 62 14.96 -1.68 6.55
CA THR A 62 15.53 -0.42 7.05
C THR A 62 16.75 -0.02 6.24
N PHE A 63 16.66 1.09 5.53
CA PHE A 63 17.79 1.72 4.86
C PHE A 63 18.60 2.52 5.88
N GLN A 64 19.91 2.31 5.89
CA GLN A 64 20.87 2.99 6.76
C GLN A 64 21.99 3.60 5.92
N THR A 65 22.82 4.44 6.53
CA THR A 65 24.03 4.93 5.88
C THR A 65 24.96 3.75 5.58
N LYS A 66 25.12 3.42 4.29
CA LYS A 66 25.95 2.31 3.77
C LYS A 66 25.52 0.90 4.18
N ALA A 67 24.32 0.71 4.72
CA ALA A 67 23.80 -0.61 5.06
C ALA A 67 22.29 -0.69 4.85
N VAL A 68 21.77 -1.90 4.71
CA VAL A 68 20.34 -2.18 4.70
C VAL A 68 20.08 -3.38 5.61
N ARG A 69 19.11 -3.26 6.51
CA ARG A 69 18.64 -4.39 7.32
C ARG A 69 17.30 -4.84 6.77
N GLY A 70 17.22 -6.09 6.33
CA GLY A 70 16.02 -6.64 5.74
C GLY A 70 15.98 -8.16 5.85
N PRO A 71 14.96 -8.80 5.27
CA PRO A 71 14.94 -10.25 5.14
C PRO A 71 15.88 -10.74 4.02
N GLY A 72 16.49 -11.91 4.22
CA GLY A 72 17.26 -12.64 3.20
C GLY A 72 18.30 -11.78 2.48
N VAL A 73 18.25 -11.78 1.14
CA VAL A 73 19.21 -11.08 0.27
C VAL A 73 19.17 -9.55 0.41
N LEU A 74 18.16 -8.98 1.09
CA LEU A 74 18.12 -7.54 1.37
C LEU A 74 18.95 -7.13 2.59
N THR A 75 19.55 -8.08 3.31
CA THR A 75 20.54 -7.75 4.36
C THR A 75 21.85 -7.36 3.70
N CYS A 76 22.27 -6.12 3.91
CA CYS A 76 23.39 -5.50 3.21
C CYS A 76 24.31 -4.76 4.18
N SER A 77 25.61 -5.08 4.18
CA SER A 77 26.58 -4.35 5.00
C SER A 77 27.33 -3.26 4.22
N HIS A 78 27.26 -3.30 2.89
CA HIS A 78 27.94 -2.37 1.98
C HIS A 78 26.97 -1.85 0.92
N ALA A 79 25.98 -1.08 1.36
CA ALA A 79 24.95 -0.52 0.51
C ALA A 79 25.43 0.76 -0.19
N VAL A 80 25.25 0.82 -1.51
CA VAL A 80 25.23 2.06 -2.29
C VAL A 80 23.82 2.24 -2.80
N ILE A 81 23.20 3.37 -2.44
CA ILE A 81 21.81 3.69 -2.78
C ILE A 81 21.82 4.89 -3.72
N GLU A 82 21.31 4.69 -4.92
CA GLU A 82 21.30 5.72 -5.96
C GLU A 82 19.88 5.94 -6.48
N PRO A 83 19.48 7.18 -6.75
CA PRO A 83 18.17 7.46 -7.32
C PRO A 83 18.08 6.95 -8.76
N THR A 84 16.90 6.48 -9.15
CA THR A 84 16.66 5.96 -10.49
C THR A 84 15.38 6.55 -11.09
N GLN A 85 15.28 6.54 -12.41
CA GLN A 85 14.08 6.92 -13.14
C GLN A 85 13.98 6.07 -14.41
N TYR A 86 12.91 5.27 -14.55
CA TYR A 86 12.77 4.32 -15.65
C TYR A 86 11.49 4.54 -16.46
N PRO A 87 11.54 4.43 -17.80
CA PRO A 87 10.34 4.18 -18.59
C PRO A 87 9.81 2.77 -18.30
N ALA A 88 8.63 2.41 -18.82
CA ALA A 88 8.01 1.12 -18.56
C ALA A 88 8.94 -0.06 -18.93
N GLU A 89 9.64 0.04 -20.05
CA GLU A 89 10.55 -0.97 -20.60
C GLU A 89 11.80 -1.17 -19.74
N GLY A 90 12.12 -0.22 -18.85
CA GLY A 90 13.24 -0.32 -17.91
C GLY A 90 12.85 -0.84 -16.53
N LEU A 91 11.56 -0.93 -16.21
CA LEU A 91 11.09 -1.36 -14.89
C LEU A 91 11.42 -2.83 -14.64
N PHE A 92 11.75 -3.16 -13.39
CA PHE A 92 12.10 -4.51 -12.98
C PHE A 92 13.18 -5.13 -13.87
N GLN A 93 14.24 -4.36 -14.15
CA GLN A 93 15.34 -4.72 -15.05
C GLN A 93 14.87 -5.10 -16.47
N GLY A 94 13.76 -4.49 -16.93
CA GLY A 94 13.17 -4.75 -18.25
C GLY A 94 12.40 -6.06 -18.36
N SER A 95 12.00 -6.66 -17.23
CA SER A 95 11.31 -7.95 -17.22
C SER A 95 9.83 -7.85 -17.61
N LEU A 96 9.23 -6.66 -17.63
CA LEU A 96 7.80 -6.51 -17.92
C LEU A 96 7.45 -7.03 -19.33
N PRO A 97 6.38 -7.85 -19.48
CA PRO A 97 5.94 -8.29 -20.79
C PRO A 97 5.40 -7.14 -21.64
N THR A 98 5.52 -7.27 -22.97
CA THR A 98 4.97 -6.30 -23.91
C THR A 98 3.43 -6.40 -23.97
N PRO A 99 2.69 -5.28 -23.97
CA PRO A 99 3.17 -3.90 -23.79
C PRO A 99 3.56 -3.60 -22.34
N ALA A 100 4.80 -3.13 -22.13
CA ALA A 100 5.34 -2.91 -20.77
C ALA A 100 4.51 -1.88 -19.98
N THR A 101 3.92 -0.89 -20.66
CA THR A 101 3.01 0.09 -20.05
C THR A 101 1.77 -0.57 -19.44
N THR A 102 1.14 -1.50 -20.15
CA THR A 102 -0.02 -2.27 -19.66
C THR A 102 0.37 -3.18 -18.50
N ALA A 103 1.54 -3.84 -18.59
CA ALA A 103 2.04 -4.65 -17.49
C ALA A 103 2.37 -3.83 -16.23
N ALA A 104 2.91 -2.62 -16.39
CA ALA A 104 3.15 -1.69 -15.29
C ALA A 104 1.83 -1.23 -14.64
N GLN A 105 0.81 -0.91 -15.46
CA GLN A 105 -0.52 -0.52 -14.97
C GLN A 105 -1.19 -1.62 -14.14
N ALA A 106 -1.02 -2.90 -14.52
CA ALA A 106 -1.51 -4.03 -13.73
C ALA A 106 -0.86 -4.13 -12.34
N LEU A 107 0.34 -3.58 -12.16
CA LEU A 107 1.03 -3.45 -10.87
C LEU A 107 0.71 -2.14 -10.14
N GLY A 108 -0.28 -1.38 -10.62
CA GLY A 108 -0.68 -0.11 -10.01
C GLY A 108 0.19 1.09 -10.41
N ILE A 109 1.05 0.94 -11.42
CA ILE A 109 1.93 2.01 -11.90
C ILE A 109 1.22 2.80 -13.00
N MET A 110 0.82 4.03 -12.70
CA MET A 110 0.11 4.89 -13.64
C MET A 110 1.02 5.94 -14.30
N LEU A 111 1.94 6.53 -13.52
CA LEU A 111 2.78 7.64 -13.97
C LEU A 111 4.17 7.14 -14.34
N LEU A 112 4.63 7.55 -15.52
CA LEU A 112 5.94 7.21 -16.08
C LEU A 112 6.63 8.46 -16.62
N PRO A 113 7.98 8.49 -16.67
CA PRO A 113 8.89 7.49 -16.12
C PRO A 113 8.86 7.45 -14.58
N LEU A 114 9.00 6.26 -14.01
CA LEU A 114 8.83 6.02 -12.58
C LEU A 114 10.15 6.24 -11.83
N ALA A 115 10.09 7.10 -10.81
CA ALA A 115 11.22 7.31 -9.90
C ALA A 115 11.40 6.11 -8.95
N GLY A 116 12.60 5.95 -8.42
CA GLY A 116 12.93 4.86 -7.51
C GLY A 116 14.31 5.00 -6.91
N VAL A 117 14.78 3.93 -6.30
CA VAL A 117 16.17 3.79 -5.87
C VAL A 117 16.73 2.43 -6.27
N ARG A 118 18.00 2.42 -6.65
CA ARG A 118 18.80 1.22 -6.84
C ARG A 118 19.67 1.02 -5.61
N LEU A 119 19.57 -0.17 -5.03
CA LEU A 119 20.44 -0.67 -3.99
C LEU A 119 21.49 -1.59 -4.63
N THR A 120 22.73 -1.14 -4.69
CA THR A 120 23.87 -2.02 -4.97
C THR A 120 24.42 -2.52 -3.64
N CYS A 121 24.52 -3.84 -3.52
CA CYS A 121 24.85 -4.55 -2.30
C CYS A 121 25.86 -5.67 -2.56
N ASP A 122 26.51 -6.16 -1.49
CA ASP A 122 27.32 -7.38 -1.53
C ASP A 122 26.50 -8.64 -1.87
N THR A 123 25.18 -8.60 -1.68
CA THR A 123 24.24 -9.68 -2.02
C THR A 123 23.62 -9.55 -3.42
N GLY A 124 23.82 -8.44 -4.12
CA GLY A 124 23.24 -8.19 -5.44
C GLY A 124 22.78 -6.76 -5.67
N MET A 125 22.06 -6.55 -6.78
CA MET A 125 21.49 -5.27 -7.16
C MET A 125 19.96 -5.35 -7.15
N PHE A 126 19.32 -4.44 -6.43
CA PHE A 126 17.87 -4.42 -6.24
C PHE A 126 17.31 -3.05 -6.63
N GLU A 127 16.19 -3.05 -7.35
CA GLU A 127 15.51 -1.82 -7.79
C GLU A 127 14.19 -1.69 -7.04
N PHE A 128 14.03 -0.58 -6.33
CA PHE A 128 12.81 -0.21 -5.63
C PHE A 128 12.12 0.90 -6.42
N HIS A 129 10.89 0.65 -6.85
CA HIS A 129 10.12 1.56 -7.68
C HIS A 129 9.06 2.29 -6.85
N ARG A 130 9.08 3.63 -6.84
CA ARG A 130 8.19 4.44 -6.00
C ARG A 130 6.88 4.74 -6.73
N VAL A 131 5.81 4.05 -6.36
CA VAL A 131 4.50 4.18 -7.02
C VAL A 131 3.61 5.25 -6.43
N ASP A 132 3.81 5.60 -5.16
CA ASP A 132 3.27 6.79 -4.52
C ASP A 132 4.15 7.24 -3.34
N ALA A 133 3.69 8.25 -2.59
CA ALA A 133 4.45 8.81 -1.49
C ALA A 133 4.85 7.77 -0.43
N ASP A 134 4.04 6.73 -0.22
CA ASP A 134 4.19 5.77 0.88
C ASP A 134 4.43 4.34 0.43
N THR A 135 4.66 4.11 -0.87
CA THR A 135 4.73 2.76 -1.44
C THR A 135 5.93 2.57 -2.37
N LEU A 136 6.69 1.50 -2.12
CA LEU A 136 7.71 0.98 -3.04
C LEU A 136 7.30 -0.40 -3.57
N LEU A 137 7.70 -0.72 -4.80
CA LEU A 137 7.64 -2.06 -5.37
C LEU A 137 9.04 -2.61 -5.58
N LEU A 138 9.25 -3.89 -5.31
CA LEU A 138 10.50 -4.62 -5.55
C LEU A 138 10.20 -5.90 -6.34
N GLY A 139 10.85 -6.08 -7.49
CA GLY A 139 10.84 -7.35 -8.21
C GLY A 139 11.92 -8.29 -7.68
N LEU A 140 11.55 -9.50 -7.25
CA LEU A 140 12.49 -10.53 -6.79
C LEU A 140 11.87 -11.92 -6.94
N ASP A 141 12.63 -12.88 -7.49
CA ASP A 141 12.24 -14.29 -7.63
C ASP A 141 10.81 -14.50 -8.18
N ASN A 142 10.51 -13.85 -9.31
CA ASN A 142 9.21 -13.89 -9.99
C ASN A 142 8.04 -13.38 -9.14
N GLN A 143 8.32 -12.53 -8.15
CA GLN A 143 7.31 -11.82 -7.38
C GLN A 143 7.55 -10.32 -7.38
N VAL A 144 6.48 -9.59 -7.14
CA VAL A 144 6.50 -8.17 -6.83
C VAL A 144 6.12 -8.02 -5.37
N PHE A 145 7.07 -7.55 -4.56
CA PHE A 145 6.85 -7.19 -3.17
C PHE A 145 6.42 -5.74 -3.07
N THR A 146 5.35 -5.48 -2.34
CA THR A 146 4.90 -4.14 -1.99
C THR A 146 5.43 -3.78 -0.60
N LEU A 147 6.08 -2.63 -0.50
CA LEU A 147 6.56 -2.08 0.76
C LEU A 147 5.81 -0.79 1.07
N SER A 148 5.47 -0.60 2.34
CA SER A 148 4.81 0.62 2.82
C SER A 148 5.58 1.26 3.97
N LYS A 149 5.53 2.60 4.03
CA LYS A 149 5.95 3.41 5.18
C LYS A 149 4.78 4.16 5.84
N ALA A 150 3.54 3.80 5.50
CA ALA A 150 2.36 4.40 6.11
C ALA A 150 2.34 4.20 7.64
N PRO A 151 1.64 5.04 8.41
CA PRO A 151 1.65 4.96 9.88
C PRO A 151 1.42 3.55 10.45
N GLY A 152 0.46 2.78 9.93
CA GLY A 152 0.20 1.42 10.41
C GLY A 152 1.29 0.40 10.04
N ALA A 153 2.04 0.63 8.96
CA ALA A 153 3.20 -0.18 8.60
C ALA A 153 4.37 -0.02 9.60
N LEU A 154 4.40 1.11 10.31
CA LEU A 154 5.42 1.45 11.31
C LEU A 154 4.89 1.35 12.76
N ALA A 155 3.62 0.97 12.92
CA ALA A 155 2.97 0.94 14.23
C ALA A 155 3.30 -0.33 15.02
N GLU A 156 3.22 -0.22 16.35
CA GLU A 156 3.28 -1.36 17.24
C GLU A 156 2.16 -2.37 16.92
N ALA A 157 2.49 -3.66 16.89
CA ALA A 157 1.58 -4.71 16.44
C ALA A 157 0.22 -4.73 17.18
N ASN A 158 0.20 -4.30 18.44
CA ASN A 158 -1.00 -4.28 19.28
C ASN A 158 -1.70 -2.92 19.32
N SER A 159 -1.24 -1.91 18.58
CA SER A 159 -2.00 -0.66 18.39
C SER A 159 -3.19 -0.90 17.47
N PRO A 160 -4.19 0.01 17.42
CA PRO A 160 -5.28 -0.09 16.45
C PRO A 160 -4.76 -0.20 15.00
N GLU A 161 -3.80 0.65 14.62
CA GLU A 161 -3.19 0.67 13.29
C GLU A 161 -2.43 -0.63 13.01
N GLY A 162 -1.60 -1.10 13.95
CA GLY A 162 -0.86 -2.35 13.80
C GLY A 162 -1.77 -3.57 13.64
N ARG A 163 -2.93 -3.57 14.32
CA ARG A 163 -3.93 -4.64 14.20
C ARG A 163 -4.63 -4.62 12.84
N VAL A 164 -4.95 -3.44 12.31
CA VAL A 164 -5.49 -3.30 10.95
C VAL A 164 -4.45 -3.65 9.89
N GLN A 165 -3.19 -3.23 10.08
CA GLN A 165 -2.07 -3.59 9.22
C GLN A 165 -1.93 -5.12 9.09
N GLN A 166 -1.88 -5.84 10.21
CA GLN A 166 -1.77 -7.31 10.20
C GLN A 166 -2.98 -8.00 9.57
N LEU A 167 -4.19 -7.49 9.80
CA LEU A 167 -5.40 -7.99 9.15
C LEU A 167 -5.27 -7.86 7.63
N LEU A 168 -4.85 -6.70 7.13
CA LEU A 168 -4.72 -6.45 5.69
C LEU A 168 -3.58 -7.25 5.05
N GLU A 169 -2.46 -7.44 5.74
CA GLU A 169 -1.38 -8.34 5.30
C GLU A 169 -1.88 -9.79 5.14
N ALA A 170 -2.68 -10.27 6.09
CA ALA A 170 -3.30 -11.59 6.01
C ALA A 170 -4.38 -11.64 4.91
N HIS A 171 -5.09 -10.54 4.70
CA HIS A 171 -6.16 -10.44 3.72
C HIS A 171 -5.66 -10.49 2.28
N PHE A 172 -4.60 -9.72 1.96
CA PHE A 172 -4.00 -9.63 0.64
C PHE A 172 -3.23 -10.90 0.21
N LYS A 173 -3.08 -11.89 1.11
CA LYS A 173 -2.35 -13.14 0.81
C LYS A 173 -3.11 -14.07 -0.15
N GLY A 174 -4.41 -13.89 -0.32
CA GLY A 174 -5.21 -14.79 -1.15
C GLY A 174 -6.52 -14.15 -1.57
N ASP A 175 -7.51 -15.00 -1.84
CA ASP A 175 -8.83 -14.53 -2.24
C ASP A 175 -9.44 -13.63 -1.16
N MET A 176 -9.76 -12.39 -1.56
CA MET A 176 -10.31 -11.34 -0.72
C MET A 176 -11.84 -11.32 -0.72
N GLY A 177 -12.50 -12.15 -1.52
CA GLY A 177 -13.95 -12.17 -1.63
C GLY A 177 -14.63 -12.46 -0.29
N PHE A 178 -15.85 -11.96 -0.12
CA PHE A 178 -16.63 -12.15 1.10
C PHE A 178 -17.26 -13.55 1.17
N THR A 179 -16.44 -14.54 1.50
CA THR A 179 -16.85 -15.94 1.58
C THR A 179 -16.73 -16.48 3.02
N PRO A 180 -17.40 -17.60 3.35
CA PRO A 180 -17.21 -18.27 4.64
C PRO A 180 -15.75 -18.60 4.92
N ALA A 181 -15.00 -19.10 3.93
CA ALA A 181 -13.58 -19.42 4.09
C ALA A 181 -12.73 -18.16 4.34
N SER A 182 -13.03 -17.06 3.64
CA SER A 182 -12.32 -15.78 3.79
C SER A 182 -12.54 -15.16 5.18
N THR A 183 -13.78 -15.22 5.69
CA THR A 183 -14.13 -14.71 7.01
C THR A 183 -13.64 -15.60 8.15
N GLU A 184 -13.61 -16.92 7.95
CA GLU A 184 -13.07 -17.85 8.94
C GLU A 184 -11.57 -17.66 9.17
N ARG A 185 -10.80 -17.42 8.11
CA ARG A 185 -9.39 -17.04 8.26
C ARG A 185 -9.21 -15.77 9.09
N LYS A 186 -10.23 -14.90 9.17
CA LYS A 186 -10.15 -13.59 9.82
C LYS A 186 -10.64 -13.55 11.26
N GLN A 187 -11.10 -14.67 11.82
CA GLN A 187 -11.71 -14.73 13.16
C GLN A 187 -10.84 -14.09 14.25
N ASP A 188 -9.52 -14.14 14.16
CA ASP A 188 -8.63 -13.54 15.15
C ASP A 188 -8.49 -12.01 15.09
N TRP A 189 -9.12 -11.37 14.10
CA TRP A 189 -9.18 -9.91 14.03
C TRP A 189 -10.58 -9.35 14.28
N LEU A 190 -11.64 -10.14 14.11
CA LEU A 190 -13.02 -9.66 14.26
C LEU A 190 -13.48 -9.62 15.73
N SER A 191 -14.33 -8.66 16.07
CA SER A 191 -15.00 -8.56 17.37
C SER A 191 -16.01 -9.70 17.55
N LYS A 192 -16.43 -9.99 18.78
CA LYS A 192 -17.50 -10.97 19.00
C LYS A 192 -18.79 -10.57 18.30
N GLY A 193 -19.13 -9.28 18.31
CA GLY A 193 -20.32 -8.74 17.67
C GLY A 193 -20.30 -8.94 16.16
N LEU A 194 -19.20 -8.57 15.50
CA LEU A 194 -19.06 -8.72 14.06
C LEU A 194 -19.09 -10.19 13.63
N LYS A 195 -18.39 -11.07 14.35
CA LYS A 195 -18.43 -12.52 14.09
C LYS A 195 -19.84 -13.08 14.09
N HIS A 196 -20.62 -12.71 15.09
CA HIS A 196 -22.00 -13.18 15.21
C HIS A 196 -22.84 -12.73 14.02
N ARG A 197 -22.71 -11.46 13.58
CA ARG A 197 -23.43 -10.95 12.41
C ARG A 197 -23.00 -11.62 11.11
N VAL A 198 -21.71 -11.85 10.91
CA VAL A 198 -21.19 -12.58 9.75
C VAL A 198 -21.74 -14.01 9.70
N ALA A 199 -21.77 -14.70 10.83
CA ALA A 199 -22.34 -16.05 10.92
C ALA A 199 -23.84 -16.05 10.60
N LEU A 200 -24.60 -15.07 11.10
CA LEU A 200 -26.02 -14.93 10.78
C LEU A 200 -26.25 -14.64 9.30
N TYR A 201 -25.43 -13.79 8.67
CA TYR A 201 -25.52 -13.47 7.25
C TYR A 201 -25.39 -14.73 6.38
N PHE A 202 -24.35 -15.55 6.62
CA PHE A 202 -24.14 -16.78 5.85
C PHE A 202 -25.11 -17.92 6.19
N ALA A 203 -25.83 -17.85 7.31
CA ALA A 203 -26.84 -18.83 7.68
C ALA A 203 -28.20 -18.59 6.97
N LYS A 204 -28.39 -17.43 6.33
CA LYS A 204 -29.63 -17.12 5.59
C LYS A 204 -29.74 -18.04 4.36
N PRO A 205 -30.91 -18.68 4.12
CA PRO A 205 -31.15 -19.38 2.88
C PRO A 205 -31.13 -18.37 1.72
N VAL A 206 -30.24 -18.56 0.76
CA VAL A 206 -30.16 -17.72 -0.44
C VAL A 206 -30.68 -18.54 -1.62
N SER A 207 -31.62 -17.98 -2.40
CA SER A 207 -32.01 -18.60 -3.66
C SER A 207 -30.82 -18.58 -4.62
N ALA A 208 -30.63 -19.63 -5.43
CA ALA A 208 -29.54 -19.68 -6.41
C ALA A 208 -29.58 -18.50 -7.42
N ASP A 209 -30.75 -17.87 -7.60
CA ASP A 209 -30.96 -16.75 -8.50
C ASP A 209 -30.86 -15.37 -7.82
N GLU A 210 -30.68 -15.31 -6.51
CA GLU A 210 -30.59 -14.06 -5.76
C GLU A 210 -29.15 -13.55 -5.72
N VAL A 211 -28.94 -12.33 -6.22
CA VAL A 211 -27.63 -11.66 -6.13
C VAL A 211 -27.37 -11.32 -4.65
N PRO A 212 -26.25 -11.76 -4.05
CA PRO A 212 -25.92 -11.43 -2.67
C PRO A 212 -25.82 -9.91 -2.47
N VAL A 213 -26.33 -9.42 -1.33
CA VAL A 213 -26.20 -8.01 -0.92
C VAL A 213 -24.74 -7.57 -0.91
N ILE A 214 -23.84 -8.45 -0.47
CA ILE A 214 -22.39 -8.22 -0.50
C ILE A 214 -21.84 -9.03 -1.68
N ASN A 215 -21.79 -8.38 -2.85
CA ASN A 215 -21.18 -8.92 -4.04
C ASN A 215 -19.84 -8.21 -4.24
N GLY A 216 -18.76 -8.72 -3.67
CA GLY A 216 -17.44 -8.09 -3.69
C GLY A 216 -16.65 -8.37 -2.40
N ASP A 217 -15.63 -7.54 -2.15
CA ASP A 217 -14.87 -7.52 -0.91
C ASP A 217 -15.23 -6.29 -0.06
N PRO A 218 -15.95 -6.48 1.07
CA PRO A 218 -16.31 -5.38 1.94
C PRO A 218 -15.12 -4.84 2.73
N PHE A 219 -14.04 -5.60 2.96
CA PHE A 219 -12.91 -5.12 3.75
C PHE A 219 -12.14 -4.03 3.02
N THR A 220 -12.13 -4.05 1.69
CA THR A 220 -11.53 -2.98 0.89
C THR A 220 -12.57 -2.14 0.14
N ASP A 221 -13.87 -2.38 0.36
CA ASP A 221 -14.98 -1.79 -0.40
C ASP A 221 -14.76 -1.91 -1.92
N SER A 222 -14.53 -3.13 -2.43
CA SER A 222 -14.11 -3.33 -3.83
C SER A 222 -14.76 -4.50 -4.57
N GLN A 223 -15.04 -4.28 -5.86
CA GLN A 223 -15.36 -5.34 -6.82
C GLN A 223 -14.10 -5.96 -7.42
N GLU A 224 -13.15 -5.09 -7.76
CA GLU A 224 -11.83 -5.45 -8.26
C GLU A 224 -10.81 -5.11 -7.19
N TYR A 225 -9.94 -6.07 -6.90
CA TYR A 225 -9.01 -5.97 -5.79
C TYR A 225 -8.00 -4.82 -5.98
N PRO A 226 -7.79 -4.00 -4.93
CA PRO A 226 -6.73 -3.02 -4.96
C PRO A 226 -5.36 -3.69 -4.99
N THR A 227 -4.39 -3.01 -5.59
CA THR A 227 -2.99 -3.48 -5.65
C THR A 227 -2.18 -3.08 -4.43
N ARG A 228 -2.64 -2.09 -3.65
CA ARG A 228 -1.94 -1.60 -2.46
C ARG A 228 -2.88 -0.97 -1.45
N PHE A 229 -2.38 -0.84 -0.22
CA PHE A 229 -3.07 -0.18 0.88
C PHE A 229 -2.11 0.64 1.74
N ALA A 230 -2.64 1.66 2.42
CA ALA A 230 -1.93 2.46 3.40
C ALA A 230 -2.82 2.65 4.63
N VAL A 231 -2.37 2.11 5.77
CA VAL A 231 -3.06 2.26 7.06
C VAL A 231 -2.61 3.56 7.71
N ASN A 232 -3.54 4.51 7.88
CA ASN A 232 -3.24 5.80 8.49
C ASN A 232 -3.34 5.75 10.02
N LYS A 233 -2.98 6.87 10.64
CA LYS A 233 -3.01 7.05 12.10
C LYS A 233 -4.43 6.89 12.64
N ALA A 234 -4.56 6.18 13.76
CA ALA A 234 -5.83 5.98 14.43
C ALA A 234 -6.27 7.21 15.22
N SER A 235 -7.59 7.40 15.29
CA SER A 235 -8.24 8.18 16.35
C SER A 235 -8.71 7.21 17.43
N VAL A 236 -8.27 7.39 18.68
CA VAL A 236 -8.62 6.49 19.80
C VAL A 236 -9.47 7.24 20.82
N SER A 237 -10.61 6.67 21.18
CA SER A 237 -11.51 7.19 22.22
C SER A 237 -11.89 6.05 23.17
N GLY A 238 -11.23 6.01 24.33
CA GLY A 238 -11.45 4.97 25.34
C GLY A 238 -11.18 3.57 24.80
N SER A 239 -12.23 2.75 24.74
CA SER A 239 -12.20 1.37 24.23
C SER A 239 -12.56 1.24 22.75
N SER A 240 -12.63 2.36 22.01
CA SER A 240 -12.94 2.39 20.59
C SER A 240 -11.84 3.11 19.81
N ALA A 241 -11.63 2.72 18.55
CA ALA A 241 -10.70 3.38 17.66
C ALA A 241 -11.23 3.40 16.22
N GLU A 242 -10.89 4.45 15.47
CA GLU A 242 -11.13 4.55 14.04
C GLU A 242 -9.79 4.64 13.32
N VAL A 243 -9.59 3.78 12.33
CA VAL A 243 -8.36 3.67 11.54
C VAL A 243 -8.69 3.86 10.07
N PRO A 244 -8.40 5.04 9.49
CA PRO A 244 -8.60 5.28 8.07
C PRO A 244 -7.61 4.45 7.25
N VAL A 245 -8.08 3.72 6.25
CA VAL A 245 -7.24 2.97 5.31
C VAL A 245 -7.50 3.46 3.90
N ARG A 246 -6.44 3.82 3.18
CA ARG A 246 -6.50 4.12 1.75
C ARG A 246 -6.14 2.87 0.97
N PHE A 247 -6.97 2.50 0.00
CA PHE A 247 -6.68 1.47 -1.00
C PHE A 247 -6.47 2.12 -2.34
N ALA A 248 -5.57 1.55 -3.14
CA ALA A 248 -5.26 2.09 -4.45
C ALA A 248 -4.88 1.03 -5.49
N ASP A 249 -5.16 1.35 -6.74
CA ASP A 249 -4.57 0.71 -7.92
C ASP A 249 -3.98 1.78 -8.85
N ALA A 250 -3.83 1.51 -10.14
CA ALA A 250 -3.33 2.50 -11.10
C ALA A 250 -4.32 3.66 -11.32
N TYR A 251 -5.61 3.41 -11.18
CA TYR A 251 -6.68 4.32 -11.62
C TYR A 251 -7.60 4.77 -10.49
N ARG A 252 -7.72 3.97 -9.44
CA ARG A 252 -8.69 4.17 -8.37
C ARG A 252 -7.99 4.36 -7.04
N ASN A 253 -8.53 5.29 -6.26
CA ASN A 253 -8.29 5.39 -4.84
C ASN A 253 -9.64 5.28 -4.14
N ARG A 254 -9.66 4.63 -2.98
CA ARG A 254 -10.84 4.57 -2.11
C ARG A 254 -10.41 4.47 -0.66
N SER A 255 -11.26 4.91 0.25
CA SER A 255 -11.00 4.92 1.67
C SER A 255 -12.04 4.11 2.44
N VAL A 256 -11.57 3.29 3.38
CA VAL A 256 -12.44 2.60 4.33
C VAL A 256 -11.96 2.93 5.73
N THR A 257 -12.88 3.33 6.61
CA THR A 257 -12.56 3.56 8.01
C THR A 257 -12.86 2.29 8.81
N TYR A 258 -11.80 1.70 9.35
CA TYR A 258 -11.88 0.51 10.18
C TYR A 258 -12.23 0.93 11.61
N ARG A 259 -13.37 0.47 12.12
CA ARG A 259 -13.81 0.76 13.49
C ARG A 259 -13.49 -0.42 14.38
N LEU A 260 -12.63 -0.20 15.37
CA LEU A 260 -12.18 -1.22 16.31
C LEU A 260 -12.76 -1.00 17.69
N VAL A 261 -12.99 -2.11 18.39
CA VAL A 261 -13.31 -2.15 19.82
C VAL A 261 -12.24 -2.93 20.56
N ARG A 262 -11.94 -2.53 21.80
CA ARG A 262 -10.98 -3.21 22.66
C ARG A 262 -11.68 -4.30 23.48
N GLU A 263 -11.54 -5.55 23.06
CA GLU A 263 -12.04 -6.72 23.78
C GLU A 263 -10.91 -7.42 24.53
N ARG A 264 -11.02 -7.55 25.85
CA ARG A 264 -10.02 -8.23 26.70
C ARG A 264 -8.58 -7.73 26.43
N GLY A 265 -8.44 -6.42 26.24
CA GLY A 265 -7.15 -5.78 26.00
C GLY A 265 -6.64 -5.84 24.55
N VAL A 266 -7.37 -6.49 23.63
CA VAL A 266 -6.99 -6.64 22.22
C VAL A 266 -7.94 -5.83 21.35
N TRP A 267 -7.41 -5.04 20.41
CA TRP A 267 -8.23 -4.37 19.40
C TRP A 267 -8.75 -5.38 18.37
N ARG A 268 -10.06 -5.32 18.15
CA ARG A 268 -10.82 -6.18 17.23
C ARG A 268 -11.64 -5.30 16.30
N LEU A 269 -11.65 -5.63 15.00
CA LEU A 269 -12.49 -4.99 14.01
C LEU A 269 -13.95 -5.27 14.35
N ASP A 270 -14.71 -4.20 14.59
CA ASP A 270 -16.14 -4.27 14.89
C ASP A 270 -16.99 -3.88 13.68
N ASP A 271 -16.55 -2.90 12.91
CA ASP A 271 -17.30 -2.39 11.77
C ASP A 271 -16.39 -1.74 10.74
N LEU A 272 -16.91 -1.53 9.54
CA LEU A 272 -16.27 -0.77 8.47
C LEU A 272 -17.21 0.36 8.09
N LEU A 273 -16.71 1.58 7.97
CA LEU A 273 -17.43 2.72 7.41
C LEU A 273 -16.87 3.01 6.01
N TYR A 274 -17.75 2.97 5.01
CA TYR A 274 -17.42 3.25 3.62
C TYR A 274 -17.60 4.74 3.29
N GLU A 275 -17.10 5.18 2.14
CA GLU A 275 -17.12 6.61 1.76
C GLU A 275 -18.53 7.18 1.62
N GLN A 276 -19.50 6.34 1.22
CA GLN A 276 -20.91 6.71 1.05
C GLN A 276 -21.72 6.67 2.36
N GLY A 277 -21.07 6.27 3.47
CA GLY A 277 -21.65 6.29 4.82
C GLY A 277 -22.30 4.97 5.26
N GLU A 278 -22.44 3.99 4.36
CA GLU A 278 -22.85 2.65 4.72
C GLU A 278 -21.79 1.96 5.59
N THR A 279 -22.23 0.92 6.27
CA THR A 279 -21.38 0.14 7.18
C THR A 279 -21.47 -1.34 6.91
N LEU A 280 -20.40 -2.08 7.17
CA LEU A 280 -20.43 -3.54 7.07
C LEU A 280 -21.52 -4.14 7.97
N GLN A 281 -21.62 -3.72 9.22
CA GLN A 281 -22.70 -4.19 10.09
C GLN A 281 -24.10 -3.83 9.55
N GLY A 282 -24.23 -2.75 8.80
CA GLY A 282 -25.45 -2.38 8.08
C GLY A 282 -25.80 -3.35 6.95
N LEU A 283 -24.79 -3.79 6.18
CA LEU A 283 -24.94 -4.76 5.09
C LEU A 283 -25.21 -6.20 5.57
N LEU A 284 -24.79 -6.53 6.79
CA LEU A 284 -24.97 -7.86 7.39
C LEU A 284 -26.36 -8.09 8.02
N LYS A 285 -27.27 -7.12 7.94
CA LYS A 285 -28.62 -7.21 8.50
C LYS A 285 -29.49 -8.22 7.77
#